data_AF-Q9CWH5-F1
#
_entry.id   AF-Q9CWH5-F1
#
_cell.length_a   1.000
_cell.length_b   1.000
_cell.length_c   1.000
_cell.angle_alpha   90.00
_cell.angle_beta   90.00
_cell.angle_gamma   90.00
#
_symmetry.space_group_name_H-M   'P 1'
#
loop_
_entity.id
_entity.type
_entity.pdbx_description
1 polymer ?
#
loop_
_entity_poly.entity_id
_entity_poly.type
_entity_poly.pdbx_seq_one_letter_code
_entity_poly.pdbx_strand_id
1 'polypeptide(L)'
;MALPGSLNRYLLLMAQEHLEFRLPEIKSLLSVIGGQFTNSQETYGKSPFWILNIPSEDIARNLMKRTVCAKSIFELWGHGKSPEELYTSLKSYPVEKMVPYLHSDSTYKIKIHTFNKTLTQEEKVKRIDALEFLPFQGKVNLKKPQHVFSILEDYGLDPNSIPKDPHNIYFGRWIADGQRELIESYSVKKRHFIGNTSMDAGLSFIMTNHAKVKENDLVFDPFVGTGGLLIASAHFGAYVCGTDIDYNTVHGLGKASRKNQKWRGPDENIRANLRQYGLEKFYLDVLVSDASKPSWRKGTYFDAIITDPPYGIRESTRRSGSQKDIPKGIEKCPESHVPVSLSYHLSDMFFDLLNFAAETLVLGGRLVYWLPVYTPEYTEEMVPWHPCLRLISNCEQKLSSHTARRLITMEKVKEFENRDKYSHLLSDHFLPYQGHNSFREKYFSGVTKRIAKEEKCSHE
;
A
#
# COMPACT_ATOMS: atom_id res chain seq x y z
N MET A 1 -26.03 -11.30 -15.49
CA MET A 1 -25.60 -10.06 -16.16
C MET A 1 -26.65 -9.00 -15.88
N ALA A 2 -26.37 -8.05 -14.98
CA ALA A 2 -27.25 -6.90 -14.81
C ALA A 2 -27.12 -6.00 -16.06
N LEU A 3 -28.24 -5.45 -16.54
CA LEU A 3 -28.25 -4.35 -17.52
C LEU A 3 -27.20 -3.30 -17.12
N PRO A 4 -26.53 -2.61 -18.06
CA PRO A 4 -25.59 -1.55 -17.71
C PRO A 4 -26.38 -0.41 -17.05
N GLY A 5 -26.55 -0.50 -15.74
CA GLY A 5 -27.14 0.55 -14.93
C GLY A 5 -26.31 1.80 -15.14
N SER A 6 -26.98 2.96 -15.21
CA SER A 6 -26.28 4.24 -15.34
C SER A 6 -25.19 4.34 -14.28
N LEU A 7 -23.93 4.41 -14.69
CA LEU A 7 -22.82 4.57 -13.76
C LEU A 7 -23.02 5.90 -13.02
N ASN A 8 -23.02 5.87 -11.69
CA ASN A 8 -23.07 7.09 -10.89
C ASN A 8 -21.64 7.66 -10.77
N ARG A 9 -21.54 8.99 -10.78
CA ARG A 9 -20.26 9.68 -10.57
C ARG A 9 -20.01 9.85 -9.08
N TYR A 10 -18.82 9.47 -8.64
CA TYR A 10 -18.33 9.64 -7.30
C TYR A 10 -17.06 10.46 -7.32
N LEU A 11 -16.84 11.26 -6.28
CA LEU A 11 -15.61 11.99 -6.06
C LEU A 11 -14.85 11.33 -4.91
N LEU A 12 -13.64 10.86 -5.15
CA LEU A 12 -12.69 10.49 -4.12
C LEU A 12 -11.85 11.71 -3.71
N LEU A 13 -11.82 11.98 -2.42
CA LEU A 13 -10.82 12.86 -1.81
C LEU A 13 -9.65 12.00 -1.35
N MET A 14 -8.53 12.10 -2.04
CA MET A 14 -7.31 11.33 -1.82
C MET A 14 -6.37 12.02 -0.84
N ALA A 15 -5.61 11.22 -0.08
CA ALA A 15 -4.48 11.71 0.66
C ALA A 15 -3.37 12.21 -0.26
N GLN A 16 -2.53 13.10 0.27
CA GLN A 16 -1.37 13.68 -0.41
C GLN A 16 -0.05 13.04 0.03
N GLU A 17 -0.14 11.88 0.66
CA GLU A 17 0.97 10.99 0.94
C GLU A 17 0.95 9.87 -0.09
N HIS A 18 2.11 9.25 -0.35
CA HIS A 18 2.17 8.02 -1.16
C HIS A 18 1.47 8.17 -2.53
N LEU A 19 1.76 9.26 -3.27
CA LEU A 19 1.00 9.63 -4.47
C LEU A 19 0.95 8.55 -5.55
N GLU A 20 2.05 7.82 -5.78
CA GLU A 20 2.15 6.77 -6.80
C GLU A 20 1.39 5.50 -6.42
N PHE A 21 1.13 5.28 -5.13
CA PHE A 21 0.45 4.09 -4.61
C PHE A 21 -1.07 4.18 -4.76
N ARG A 22 -1.60 5.41 -4.84
CA ARG A 22 -3.03 5.70 -4.88
C ARG A 22 -3.75 4.97 -6.01
N LEU A 23 -3.20 5.05 -7.24
CA LEU A 23 -3.88 4.51 -8.42
C LEU A 23 -3.87 2.97 -8.42
N PRO A 24 -2.72 2.30 -8.19
CA PRO A 24 -2.70 0.85 -8.09
C PRO A 24 -3.51 0.31 -6.92
N GLU A 25 -3.56 0.99 -5.77
CA GLU A 25 -4.42 0.60 -4.65
C GLU A 25 -5.90 0.59 -5.08
N ILE A 26 -6.40 1.72 -5.60
CA ILE A 26 -7.81 1.86 -5.99
C ILE A 26 -8.17 0.87 -7.12
N LYS A 27 -7.30 0.68 -8.11
CA LYS A 27 -7.51 -0.33 -9.17
C LYS A 27 -7.60 -1.75 -8.60
N SER A 28 -6.74 -2.09 -7.65
CA SER A 28 -6.71 -3.42 -7.02
C SER A 28 -7.99 -3.66 -6.21
N LEU A 29 -8.40 -2.69 -5.40
CA LEU A 29 -9.62 -2.79 -4.60
C LEU A 29 -10.89 -2.87 -5.44
N LEU A 30 -11.03 -2.03 -6.47
CA LEU A 30 -12.18 -2.10 -7.38
C LEU A 30 -12.30 -3.48 -8.02
N SER A 31 -11.18 -4.07 -8.45
CA SER A 31 -11.20 -5.41 -9.05
C SER A 31 -11.60 -6.52 -8.07
N VAL A 32 -11.37 -6.35 -6.77
CA VAL A 32 -11.81 -7.29 -5.72
C VAL A 32 -13.30 -7.16 -5.43
N ILE A 33 -13.83 -5.94 -5.46
CA ILE A 33 -15.21 -5.63 -5.06
C ILE A 33 -16.20 -5.76 -6.24
N GLY A 34 -15.71 -6.07 -7.44
CA GLY A 34 -16.52 -6.19 -8.66
C GLY A 34 -16.76 -4.86 -9.38
N GLY A 35 -16.01 -3.81 -9.04
CA GLY A 35 -15.96 -2.56 -9.79
C GLY A 35 -14.95 -2.63 -10.93
N GLN A 36 -15.07 -1.71 -11.90
CA GLN A 36 -14.09 -1.52 -12.96
C GLN A 36 -13.53 -0.10 -12.91
N PHE A 37 -12.22 0.02 -13.01
CA PHE A 37 -11.58 1.32 -13.24
C PHE A 37 -11.55 1.59 -14.74
N THR A 38 -12.43 2.46 -15.22
CA THR A 38 -12.49 2.83 -16.65
C THR A 38 -11.38 3.80 -17.04
N ASN A 39 -11.07 3.93 -18.33
CA ASN A 39 -10.13 4.98 -18.79
C ASN A 39 -10.77 6.38 -18.77
N SER A 40 -12.09 6.46 -18.61
CA SER A 40 -12.85 7.70 -18.50
C SER A 40 -12.75 8.36 -17.12
N GLN A 41 -12.01 7.78 -16.18
CA GLN A 41 -11.84 8.37 -14.85
C GLN A 41 -10.94 9.59 -14.93
N GLU A 42 -11.40 10.69 -14.34
CA GLU A 42 -10.65 11.93 -14.26
C GLU A 42 -9.70 11.87 -13.06
N THR A 43 -8.57 11.19 -13.26
CA THR A 43 -7.47 11.13 -12.28
C THR A 43 -6.34 12.05 -12.72
N TYR A 44 -6.37 13.30 -12.27
CA TYR A 44 -5.37 14.29 -12.66
C TYR A 44 -4.12 14.20 -11.77
N GLY A 45 -3.20 13.28 -12.11
CA GLY A 45 -1.85 13.21 -11.56
C GLY A 45 -1.80 13.28 -10.02
N LYS A 46 -1.29 14.38 -9.49
CA LYS A 46 -1.13 14.62 -8.04
C LYS A 46 -2.36 15.23 -7.37
N SER A 47 -3.42 15.58 -8.12
CA SER A 47 -4.65 16.13 -7.55
C SER A 47 -5.20 15.22 -6.45
N PRO A 48 -5.71 15.80 -5.34
CA PRO A 48 -6.45 15.06 -4.34
C PRO A 48 -7.85 14.66 -4.81
N PHE A 49 -8.38 15.23 -5.89
CA PHE A 49 -9.77 15.05 -6.31
C PHE A 49 -9.83 14.15 -7.54
N TRP A 50 -10.37 12.93 -7.38
CA TRP A 50 -10.54 11.97 -8.47
C TRP A 50 -12.00 11.69 -8.70
N ILE A 51 -12.48 11.87 -9.93
CA ILE A 51 -13.86 11.51 -10.29
C ILE A 51 -13.88 10.09 -10.83
N LEU A 52 -14.61 9.22 -10.15
CA LEU A 52 -14.81 7.83 -10.51
C LEU A 52 -16.27 7.53 -10.88
N ASN A 53 -16.47 6.84 -12.00
CA ASN A 53 -17.71 6.17 -12.36
C ASN A 53 -17.77 4.81 -11.63
N ILE A 54 -18.70 4.65 -10.67
CA ILE A 54 -18.88 3.43 -9.88
C ILE A 54 -20.32 2.93 -10.05
N PRO A 55 -20.57 1.62 -10.27
CA PRO A 55 -21.92 1.11 -10.56
C PRO A 55 -22.95 1.30 -9.46
N SER A 56 -22.54 1.27 -8.18
CA SER A 56 -23.46 1.37 -7.04
C SER A 56 -22.80 2.01 -5.81
N GLU A 57 -23.63 2.53 -4.91
CA GLU A 57 -23.18 3.08 -3.63
C GLU A 57 -22.55 1.98 -2.75
N ASP A 58 -23.02 0.73 -2.84
CA ASP A 58 -22.46 -0.41 -2.11
C ASP A 58 -21.01 -0.69 -2.50
N ILE A 59 -20.67 -0.62 -3.79
CA ILE A 59 -19.29 -0.77 -4.27
C ILE A 59 -18.43 0.38 -3.74
N ALA A 60 -18.94 1.62 -3.79
CA ALA A 60 -18.27 2.79 -3.23
C ALA A 60 -18.00 2.62 -1.72
N ARG A 61 -18.99 2.17 -0.93
CA ARG A 61 -18.84 1.89 0.50
C ARG A 61 -17.82 0.79 0.77
N ASN A 62 -17.88 -0.30 0.01
CA ASN A 62 -16.94 -1.42 0.17
C ASN A 62 -15.51 -1.04 -0.22
N LEU A 63 -15.31 -0.14 -1.19
CA LEU A 63 -14.00 0.43 -1.51
C LEU A 63 -13.44 1.20 -0.30
N MET A 64 -14.28 2.03 0.33
CA MET A 64 -13.86 2.85 1.47
C MET A 64 -13.59 2.05 2.75
N LYS A 65 -14.20 0.87 2.92
CA LYS A 65 -13.85 -0.08 4.00
C LYS A 65 -12.44 -0.66 3.89
N ARG A 66 -11.72 -0.42 2.78
CA ARG A 66 -10.43 -1.05 2.49
C ARG A 66 -9.31 -0.04 2.25
N THR A 67 -9.57 1.00 1.47
CA THR A 67 -8.53 1.96 1.07
C THR A 67 -7.97 2.73 2.26
N VAL A 68 -6.65 2.87 2.28
CA VAL A 68 -5.95 3.77 3.21
C VAL A 68 -5.40 5.02 2.50
N CYS A 69 -5.37 5.03 1.15
CA CYS A 69 -4.99 6.22 0.39
C CYS A 69 -6.13 7.23 0.23
N ALA A 70 -7.39 6.79 0.15
CA ALA A 70 -8.52 7.72 0.09
C ALA A 70 -8.94 8.17 1.49
N LYS A 71 -9.24 9.46 1.64
CA LYS A 71 -9.78 10.05 2.87
C LYS A 71 -11.30 9.86 2.95
N SER A 72 -12.01 10.20 1.88
CA SER A 72 -13.48 10.13 1.83
C SER A 72 -13.97 9.94 0.39
N ILE A 73 -15.18 9.41 0.23
CA ILE A 73 -15.90 9.37 -1.04
C ILE A 73 -17.23 10.10 -0.95
N PHE A 74 -17.59 10.78 -2.03
CA PHE A 74 -18.82 11.55 -2.18
C PHE A 74 -19.56 11.09 -3.43
N GLU A 75 -20.88 10.98 -3.38
CA GLU A 75 -21.70 10.96 -4.59
C GLU A 75 -21.66 12.37 -5.20
N LEU A 76 -21.12 12.48 -6.41
CA LEU A 76 -20.89 13.75 -7.07
C LEU A 76 -22.18 14.22 -7.75
N TRP A 77 -22.73 15.34 -7.27
CA TRP A 77 -23.93 15.94 -7.84
C TRP A 77 -23.59 16.96 -8.93
N GLY A 78 -22.52 17.72 -8.73
CA GLY A 78 -22.07 18.67 -9.73
C GLY A 78 -20.65 19.13 -9.48
N HIS A 79 -20.01 19.62 -10.54
CA HIS A 79 -18.69 20.24 -10.46
C HIS A 79 -18.52 21.28 -11.58
N GLY A 80 -17.60 22.21 -11.39
CA GLY A 80 -17.28 23.25 -12.37
C GLY A 80 -15.99 23.98 -12.03
N LYS A 81 -15.42 24.70 -13.00
CA LYS A 81 -14.21 25.53 -12.81
C LYS A 81 -14.51 26.90 -12.24
N SER A 82 -15.79 27.28 -12.22
CA SER A 82 -16.29 28.48 -11.57
C SER A 82 -17.57 28.17 -10.78
N PRO A 83 -18.00 29.05 -9.86
CA PRO A 83 -19.29 28.93 -9.19
C PRO A 83 -20.46 28.78 -10.18
N GLU A 84 -20.47 29.55 -11.27
CA GLU A 84 -21.53 29.53 -12.28
C GLU A 84 -21.60 28.18 -13.01
N GLU A 85 -20.44 27.61 -13.37
CA GLU A 85 -20.37 26.27 -13.96
C GLU A 85 -20.87 25.20 -12.98
N LEU A 86 -20.48 25.29 -11.70
CA LEU A 86 -20.97 24.39 -10.66
C LEU A 86 -22.50 24.48 -10.54
N TYR A 87 -23.05 25.68 -10.45
CA TYR A 87 -24.49 25.87 -10.30
C TYR A 87 -25.25 25.35 -11.52
N THR A 88 -24.70 25.55 -12.71
CA THR A 88 -25.26 24.98 -13.95
C THR A 88 -25.23 23.45 -13.91
N SER A 89 -24.11 22.85 -13.48
CA SER A 89 -23.99 21.39 -13.30
C SER A 89 -24.94 20.84 -12.24
N LEU A 90 -25.23 21.61 -11.18
CA LEU A 90 -26.14 21.18 -10.12
C LEU A 90 -27.61 21.24 -10.56
N LYS A 91 -27.98 22.26 -11.33
CA LYS A 91 -29.33 22.39 -11.89
C LYS A 91 -29.66 21.30 -12.92
N SER A 92 -28.64 20.73 -13.58
CA SER A 92 -28.82 19.63 -14.55
C SER A 92 -28.82 18.24 -13.91
N TYR A 93 -28.47 18.12 -12.63
CA TYR A 93 -28.46 16.83 -11.95
C TYR A 93 -29.89 16.34 -11.65
N PRO A 94 -30.21 15.05 -11.86
CA PRO A 94 -31.58 14.54 -11.70
C PRO A 94 -32.14 14.77 -10.29
N VAL A 95 -33.22 15.56 -10.20
CA VAL A 95 -33.88 15.92 -8.92
C VAL A 95 -34.36 14.66 -8.18
N GLU A 96 -34.85 13.67 -8.91
CA GLU A 96 -35.29 12.37 -8.38
C GLU A 96 -34.21 11.66 -7.54
N LYS A 97 -32.93 11.84 -7.89
CA LYS A 97 -31.80 11.28 -7.14
C LYS A 97 -31.47 12.10 -5.89
N MET A 98 -31.78 13.41 -5.89
CA MET A 98 -31.56 14.28 -4.74
C MET A 98 -32.64 14.13 -3.66
N VAL A 99 -33.91 14.04 -4.07
CA VAL A 99 -35.10 14.07 -3.19
C VAL A 99 -35.00 13.14 -1.96
N PRO A 100 -34.52 11.88 -2.07
CA PRO A 100 -34.40 10.99 -0.92
C PRO A 100 -33.52 11.55 0.21
N TYR A 101 -32.58 12.45 -0.08
CA TYR A 101 -31.63 12.99 0.87
C TYR A 101 -31.93 14.43 1.31
N LEU A 102 -32.97 15.05 0.73
CA LEU A 102 -33.33 16.45 0.95
C LEU A 102 -34.72 16.64 1.59
N HIS A 103 -35.43 15.55 1.88
CA HIS A 103 -36.80 15.55 2.41
C HIS A 103 -36.93 16.22 3.79
N SER A 104 -38.14 16.71 4.11
CA SER A 104 -38.46 17.48 5.33
C SER A 104 -38.20 16.74 6.64
N ASP A 105 -38.32 15.42 6.64
CA ASP A 105 -38.09 14.58 7.83
C ASP A 105 -36.61 14.24 8.05
N SER A 106 -35.73 14.66 7.14
CA SER A 106 -34.29 14.47 7.26
C SER A 106 -33.59 15.61 7.98
N THR A 107 -32.38 15.31 8.45
CA THR A 107 -31.45 16.31 8.97
C THR A 107 -30.17 16.31 8.17
N TYR A 108 -29.63 17.51 7.90
CA TYR A 108 -28.41 17.64 7.11
C TYR A 108 -27.40 18.62 7.68
N LYS A 109 -26.16 18.52 7.20
CA LYS A 109 -25.16 19.60 7.30
C LYS A 109 -24.40 19.73 5.99
N ILE A 110 -23.96 20.95 5.68
CA ILE A 110 -23.04 21.23 4.58
C ILE A 110 -21.68 21.53 5.19
N LYS A 111 -20.65 20.80 4.74
CA LYS A 111 -19.25 21.04 5.07
C LYS A 111 -18.54 21.72 3.90
N ILE A 112 -17.49 22.47 4.19
CA ILE A 112 -16.60 23.01 3.17
C ILE A 112 -15.20 22.44 3.42
N HIS A 113 -14.65 21.82 2.38
CA HIS A 113 -13.28 21.33 2.36
C HIS A 113 -12.50 22.07 1.29
N THR A 114 -11.41 22.72 1.67
CA THR A 114 -10.54 23.43 0.73
C THR A 114 -9.18 22.75 0.72
N PHE A 115 -8.67 22.50 -0.47
CA PHE A 115 -7.31 22.03 -0.66
C PHE A 115 -6.39 23.23 -0.88
N ASN A 116 -5.26 23.28 -0.17
CA ASN A 116 -4.26 24.36 -0.24
C ASN A 116 -4.74 25.79 0.04
N LYS A 117 -5.94 25.98 0.63
CA LYS A 117 -6.39 27.29 1.11
C LYS A 117 -7.15 27.16 2.43
N THR A 118 -7.10 28.20 3.26
CA THR A 118 -7.98 28.34 4.43
C THR A 118 -9.00 29.43 4.15
N LEU A 119 -10.27 29.12 4.40
CA LEU A 119 -11.36 30.09 4.30
C LEU A 119 -11.80 30.57 5.67
N THR A 120 -12.15 31.85 5.74
CA THR A 120 -12.84 32.46 6.89
C THR A 120 -14.25 31.87 7.06
N GLN A 121 -14.84 32.05 8.24
CA GLN A 121 -16.19 31.57 8.49
C GLN A 121 -17.23 32.32 7.64
N GLU A 122 -17.04 33.61 7.40
CA GLU A 122 -17.92 34.42 6.53
C GLU A 122 -17.91 33.90 5.09
N GLU A 123 -16.73 33.63 4.54
CA GLU A 123 -16.56 33.06 3.20
C GLU A 123 -17.22 31.69 3.07
N LYS A 124 -17.16 30.87 4.13
CA LYS A 124 -17.83 29.57 4.18
C LYS A 124 -19.35 29.72 4.17
N VAL A 125 -19.90 30.64 4.95
CA VAL A 125 -21.35 30.92 4.97
C VAL A 125 -21.82 31.40 3.61
N LYS A 126 -21.12 32.35 2.97
CA LYS A 126 -21.45 32.83 1.61
C LYS A 126 -21.55 31.71 0.58
N ARG A 127 -20.65 30.72 0.65
CA ARG A 127 -20.66 29.55 -0.26
C ARG A 127 -21.84 28.62 0.00
N ILE A 128 -22.25 28.47 1.26
CA ILE A 128 -23.42 27.68 1.64
C ILE A 128 -24.70 28.38 1.19
N ASP A 129 -24.82 29.69 1.45
CA ASP A 129 -26.00 30.49 1.07
C ASP A 129 -26.18 30.50 -0.45
N ALA A 130 -25.09 30.50 -1.22
CA ALA A 130 -25.15 30.42 -2.68
C ALA A 130 -25.77 29.11 -3.21
N LEU A 131 -25.97 28.09 -2.37
CA LEU A 131 -26.66 26.84 -2.71
C LEU A 131 -28.16 26.86 -2.38
N GLU A 132 -28.74 27.98 -1.96
CA GLU A 132 -30.17 28.14 -1.60
C GLU A 132 -31.13 27.70 -2.73
N PHE A 133 -30.67 27.74 -3.99
CA PHE A 133 -31.46 27.28 -5.14
C PHE A 133 -31.68 25.75 -5.17
N LEU A 134 -30.95 24.97 -4.38
CA LEU A 134 -31.15 23.53 -4.24
C LEU A 134 -32.34 23.24 -3.29
N PRO A 135 -33.15 22.20 -3.55
CA PRO A 135 -34.41 21.97 -2.85
C PRO A 135 -34.22 21.30 -1.46
N PHE A 136 -33.35 21.86 -0.62
CA PHE A 136 -33.16 21.42 0.77
C PHE A 136 -34.42 21.72 1.60
N GLN A 137 -35.19 20.68 1.96
CA GLN A 137 -36.34 20.81 2.86
C GLN A 137 -36.10 20.27 4.27
N GLY A 138 -35.02 19.50 4.47
CA GLY A 138 -34.65 18.96 5.78
C GLY A 138 -34.24 20.04 6.80
N LYS A 139 -34.02 19.62 8.04
CA LYS A 139 -33.56 20.52 9.13
C LYS A 139 -32.03 20.49 9.27
N VAL A 140 -31.41 21.65 9.48
CA VAL A 140 -29.96 21.71 9.73
C VAL A 140 -29.62 21.09 11.10
N ASN A 141 -28.73 20.10 11.12
CA ASN A 141 -28.20 19.49 12.35
C ASN A 141 -26.67 19.38 12.27
N LEU A 142 -25.96 20.26 12.97
CA LEU A 142 -24.50 20.34 12.91
C LEU A 142 -23.80 19.19 13.67
N LYS A 143 -24.47 18.59 14.66
CA LYS A 143 -23.88 17.59 15.56
C LYS A 143 -24.06 16.16 15.05
N LYS A 144 -25.29 15.76 14.70
CA LYS A 144 -25.65 14.40 14.29
C LYS A 144 -26.62 14.41 13.10
N PRO A 145 -26.19 14.90 11.93
CA PRO A 145 -27.04 14.89 10.74
C PRO A 145 -27.20 13.48 10.18
N GLN A 146 -28.34 13.23 9.52
CA GLN A 146 -28.54 12.03 8.70
C GLN A 146 -27.76 12.10 7.39
N HIS A 147 -27.67 13.29 6.80
CA HIS A 147 -26.99 13.51 5.52
C HIS A 147 -25.90 14.59 5.64
N VAL A 148 -24.72 14.30 5.10
CA VAL A 148 -23.61 15.25 5.06
C VAL A 148 -23.35 15.58 3.61
N PHE A 149 -23.43 16.86 3.27
CA PHE A 149 -23.06 17.38 1.97
C PHE A 149 -21.73 18.12 2.08
N SER A 150 -21.01 18.25 0.98
CA SER A 150 -19.72 18.92 0.97
C SER A 150 -19.52 19.74 -0.28
N ILE A 151 -19.09 20.99 -0.10
CA ILE A 151 -18.41 21.77 -1.13
C ILE A 151 -16.92 21.46 -1.00
N LEU A 152 -16.28 21.03 -2.08
CA LEU A 152 -14.85 20.77 -2.12
C LEU A 152 -14.20 21.70 -3.14
N GLU A 153 -13.19 22.47 -2.72
CA GLU A 153 -12.50 23.45 -3.57
C GLU A 153 -11.04 23.06 -3.75
N ASP A 154 -10.59 22.99 -5.01
CA ASP A 154 -9.20 22.72 -5.38
C ASP A 154 -8.47 24.01 -5.75
N TYR A 155 -7.57 24.48 -4.89
CA TYR A 155 -6.72 25.65 -5.16
C TYR A 155 -5.35 25.27 -5.75
N GLY A 156 -5.24 24.09 -6.36
CA GLY A 156 -4.00 23.65 -7.02
C GLY A 156 -2.98 23.08 -6.04
N LEU A 157 -1.82 22.68 -6.56
CA LEU A 157 -0.83 21.88 -5.83
C LEU A 157 0.28 22.69 -5.16
N ASP A 158 0.50 23.93 -5.57
CA ASP A 158 1.56 24.78 -5.05
C ASP A 158 1.06 25.62 -3.86
N PRO A 159 1.46 25.30 -2.61
CA PRO A 159 1.04 26.08 -1.44
C PRO A 159 1.66 27.49 -1.41
N ASN A 160 2.67 27.79 -2.23
CA ASN A 160 3.31 29.11 -2.28
C ASN A 160 2.69 30.04 -3.33
N SER A 161 1.83 29.52 -4.22
CA SER A 161 1.20 30.27 -5.30
C SER A 161 -0.28 29.92 -5.38
N ILE A 162 -1.01 30.20 -4.30
CA ILE A 162 -2.44 29.87 -4.17
C ILE A 162 -3.26 30.87 -4.99
N PRO A 163 -4.06 30.41 -5.98
CA PRO A 163 -4.89 31.29 -6.78
C PRO A 163 -6.00 31.94 -5.95
N LYS A 164 -6.51 33.07 -6.44
CA LYS A 164 -7.65 33.77 -5.82
C LYS A 164 -8.89 32.87 -5.80
N ASP A 165 -9.19 32.26 -6.94
CA ASP A 165 -10.34 31.40 -7.17
C ASP A 165 -9.89 29.95 -7.34
N PRO A 166 -10.69 28.96 -6.90
CA PRO A 166 -10.33 27.55 -7.04
C PRO A 166 -10.34 27.14 -8.52
N HIS A 167 -9.46 26.21 -8.90
CA HIS A 167 -9.44 25.64 -10.24
C HIS A 167 -10.65 24.75 -10.52
N ASN A 168 -11.16 24.07 -9.49
CA ASN A 168 -12.37 23.26 -9.55
C ASN A 168 -13.13 23.37 -8.23
N ILE A 169 -14.45 23.35 -8.35
CA ILE A 169 -15.38 23.29 -7.23
C ILE A 169 -16.28 22.09 -7.44
N TYR A 170 -16.41 21.25 -6.42
CA TYR A 170 -17.23 20.06 -6.43
C TYR A 170 -18.31 20.18 -5.36
N PHE A 171 -19.49 19.66 -5.64
CA PHE A 171 -20.53 19.49 -4.65
C PHE A 171 -21.11 18.07 -4.69
N GLY A 172 -21.30 17.49 -3.51
CA GLY A 172 -21.80 16.13 -3.41
C GLY A 172 -22.20 15.72 -2.01
N ARG A 173 -22.82 14.53 -1.93
CA ARG A 173 -23.23 13.88 -0.68
C ARG A 173 -22.12 12.95 -0.21
N TRP A 174 -21.64 13.13 1.01
CA TRP A 174 -20.69 12.23 1.64
C TRP A 174 -21.28 10.84 1.83
N ILE A 175 -20.50 9.82 1.51
CA ILE A 175 -20.91 8.42 1.58
C ILE A 175 -20.18 7.69 2.71
N ALA A 176 -18.84 7.74 2.70
CA ALA A 176 -17.99 7.03 3.65
C ALA A 176 -16.58 7.63 3.71
N ASP A 177 -15.92 7.43 4.84
CA ASP A 177 -14.49 7.70 5.02
C ASP A 177 -13.65 6.44 4.77
N GLY A 178 -12.40 6.63 4.32
CA GLY A 178 -11.42 5.57 4.16
C GLY A 178 -10.78 5.17 5.48
N GLN A 179 -10.01 4.09 5.48
CA GLN A 179 -9.48 3.44 6.68
C GLN A 179 -8.18 4.08 7.22
N ARG A 180 -8.04 5.40 7.14
CA ARG A 180 -6.80 6.09 7.55
C ARG A 180 -6.52 5.99 9.04
N GLU A 181 -7.54 5.81 9.86
CA GLU A 181 -7.48 5.54 11.30
C GLU A 181 -6.67 4.27 11.62
N LEU A 182 -6.56 3.31 10.68
CA LEU A 182 -5.76 2.11 10.86
C LEU A 182 -4.26 2.44 10.96
N ILE A 183 -3.79 3.48 10.28
CA ILE A 183 -2.38 3.91 10.32
C ILE A 183 -1.98 4.25 11.76
N GLU A 184 -2.84 4.96 12.49
CA GLU A 184 -2.60 5.36 13.87
C GLU A 184 -2.90 4.23 14.87
N SER A 185 -3.89 3.39 14.58
CA SER A 185 -4.26 2.24 15.43
C SER A 185 -3.19 1.15 15.43
N TYR A 186 -2.56 0.91 14.27
CA TYR A 186 -1.53 -0.11 14.07
C TYR A 186 -0.10 0.45 14.07
N SER A 187 0.05 1.73 14.45
CA SER A 187 1.34 2.43 14.50
C SER A 187 2.40 1.61 15.20
N VAL A 188 3.58 1.49 14.58
CA VAL A 188 4.73 0.73 15.09
C VAL A 188 5.10 1.17 16.52
N LYS A 189 4.87 2.45 16.87
CA LYS A 189 5.15 3.00 18.21
C LYS A 189 4.35 2.29 19.32
N LYS A 190 3.16 1.77 19.02
CA LYS A 190 2.24 1.12 19.96
C LYS A 190 2.34 -0.41 19.95
N ARG A 191 3.05 -1.00 18.99
CA ARG A 191 3.12 -2.45 18.77
C ARG A 191 4.01 -3.12 19.79
N HIS A 192 3.59 -4.22 20.42
CA HIS A 192 4.35 -4.91 21.47
C HIS A 192 5.75 -5.32 21.00
N PHE A 193 5.82 -6.13 19.94
CA PHE A 193 7.07 -6.59 19.35
C PHE A 193 7.46 -5.76 18.13
N ILE A 194 8.61 -5.08 18.24
CA ILE A 194 9.21 -4.28 17.17
C ILE A 194 10.68 -4.67 16.93
N GLY A 195 11.11 -4.50 15.69
CA GLY A 195 12.49 -4.69 15.23
C GLY A 195 13.06 -3.40 14.65
N ASN A 196 14.31 -3.45 14.22
CA ASN A 196 15.03 -2.26 13.72
C ASN A 196 14.45 -1.72 12.39
N THR A 197 13.76 -2.57 11.64
CA THR A 197 13.21 -2.31 10.31
C THR A 197 11.73 -2.71 10.20
N SER A 198 10.97 -2.68 11.30
CA SER A 198 9.53 -2.96 11.25
C SER A 198 8.81 -2.04 10.25
N MET A 199 8.04 -2.63 9.34
CA MET A 199 7.29 -1.89 8.32
C MET A 199 6.25 -0.93 8.93
N ASP A 200 6.13 0.24 8.32
CA ASP A 200 5.08 1.22 8.62
C ASP A 200 3.67 0.63 8.42
N ALA A 201 2.74 1.01 9.30
CA ALA A 201 1.38 0.48 9.27
C ALA A 201 0.64 0.85 7.98
N GLY A 202 0.71 2.11 7.55
CA GLY A 202 0.03 2.58 6.35
C GLY A 202 0.55 1.88 5.10
N LEU A 203 1.88 1.77 4.96
CA LEU A 203 2.49 1.00 3.87
C LEU A 203 2.08 -0.48 3.90
N SER A 204 1.99 -1.10 5.09
CA SER A 204 1.57 -2.51 5.22
C SER A 204 0.15 -2.72 4.69
N PHE A 205 -0.79 -1.82 5.01
CA PHE A 205 -2.16 -1.86 4.47
C PHE A 205 -2.21 -1.59 2.96
N ILE A 206 -1.41 -0.63 2.46
CA ILE A 206 -1.29 -0.37 1.01
C ILE A 206 -0.82 -1.62 0.29
N MET A 207 0.25 -2.28 0.77
CA MET A 207 0.77 -3.51 0.18
C MET A 207 -0.28 -4.62 0.16
N THR A 208 -1.02 -4.77 1.26
CA THR A 208 -2.12 -5.74 1.39
C THR A 208 -3.23 -5.48 0.37
N ASN A 209 -3.57 -4.22 0.12
CA ASN A 209 -4.55 -3.83 -0.89
C ASN A 209 -4.02 -4.03 -2.31
N HIS A 210 -2.76 -3.72 -2.59
CA HIS A 210 -2.11 -4.05 -3.87
C HIS A 210 -2.11 -5.55 -4.15
N ALA A 211 -1.94 -6.37 -3.12
CA ALA A 211 -1.94 -7.83 -3.20
C ALA A 211 -3.33 -8.44 -3.41
N LYS A 212 -4.41 -7.62 -3.38
CA LYS A 212 -5.81 -8.07 -3.49
C LYS A 212 -6.22 -9.06 -2.40
N VAL A 213 -5.61 -9.00 -1.21
CA VAL A 213 -5.93 -9.90 -0.11
C VAL A 213 -7.40 -9.78 0.29
N LYS A 214 -8.09 -10.92 0.40
CA LYS A 214 -9.49 -11.06 0.82
C LYS A 214 -9.60 -11.89 2.09
N GLU A 215 -10.81 -11.94 2.63
CA GLU A 215 -11.14 -12.85 3.73
C GLU A 215 -10.90 -14.30 3.31
N ASN A 216 -10.29 -15.09 4.22
CA ASN A 216 -9.88 -16.48 4.04
C ASN A 216 -8.75 -16.74 3.04
N ASP A 217 -8.14 -15.72 2.44
CA ASP A 217 -6.92 -15.89 1.64
C ASP A 217 -5.76 -16.40 2.54
N LEU A 218 -4.86 -17.19 1.96
CA LEU A 218 -3.60 -17.59 2.58
C LEU A 218 -2.47 -16.66 2.13
N VAL A 219 -1.95 -15.83 3.03
CA VAL A 219 -0.90 -14.84 2.76
C VAL A 219 0.42 -15.27 3.38
N PHE A 220 1.48 -15.16 2.57
CA PHE A 220 2.83 -15.55 2.96
C PHE A 220 3.84 -14.40 2.88
N ASP A 221 4.71 -14.29 3.88
CA ASP A 221 5.86 -13.38 3.88
C ASP A 221 7.18 -14.17 4.05
N PRO A 222 7.99 -14.35 2.99
CA PRO A 222 9.26 -15.07 3.07
C PRO A 222 10.36 -14.37 3.89
N PHE A 223 10.18 -13.09 4.23
CA PHE A 223 11.12 -12.27 5.00
C PHE A 223 10.36 -11.52 6.10
N VAL A 224 9.67 -12.28 6.95
CA VAL A 224 8.58 -11.77 7.81
C VAL A 224 9.01 -10.72 8.82
N GLY A 225 10.27 -10.70 9.26
CA GLY A 225 10.75 -9.82 10.31
C GLY A 225 9.86 -9.91 11.56
N THR A 226 9.35 -8.77 12.02
CA THR A 226 8.43 -8.72 13.18
C THR A 226 6.95 -8.90 12.83
N GLY A 227 6.63 -9.37 11.62
CA GLY A 227 5.25 -9.67 11.18
C GLY A 227 4.38 -8.45 10.86
N GLY A 228 4.98 -7.31 10.51
CA GLY A 228 4.24 -6.09 10.19
C GLY A 228 3.23 -6.25 9.05
N LEU A 229 3.66 -6.92 7.97
CA LEU A 229 2.84 -7.19 6.78
C LEU A 229 1.74 -8.21 7.06
N LEU A 230 2.02 -9.21 7.92
CA LEU A 230 1.04 -10.20 8.34
C LEU A 230 -0.10 -9.57 9.14
N ILE A 231 0.18 -8.62 10.03
CA ILE A 231 -0.85 -7.91 10.81
C ILE A 231 -1.86 -7.23 9.88
N ALA A 232 -1.39 -6.53 8.85
CA ALA A 232 -2.25 -5.83 7.90
C ALA A 232 -3.10 -6.79 7.04
N SER A 233 -2.54 -7.94 6.66
CA SER A 233 -3.26 -8.99 5.94
C SER A 233 -4.34 -9.65 6.81
N ALA A 234 -3.99 -10.01 8.04
CA ALA A 234 -4.92 -10.61 9.00
C ALA A 234 -6.06 -9.66 9.39
N HIS A 235 -5.84 -8.35 9.39
CA HIS A 235 -6.89 -7.36 9.62
C HIS A 235 -8.05 -7.47 8.61
N PHE A 236 -7.75 -7.82 7.35
CA PHE A 236 -8.75 -8.07 6.32
C PHE A 236 -9.22 -9.54 6.25
N GLY A 237 -8.96 -10.32 7.30
CA GLY A 237 -9.49 -11.67 7.47
C GLY A 237 -8.69 -12.79 6.77
N ALA A 238 -7.48 -12.50 6.32
CA ALA A 238 -6.61 -13.51 5.71
C ALA A 238 -5.85 -14.32 6.74
N TYR A 239 -5.64 -15.61 6.48
CA TYR A 239 -4.73 -16.45 7.24
C TYR A 239 -3.29 -16.14 6.87
N VAL A 240 -2.42 -16.02 7.87
CA VAL A 240 -1.07 -15.49 7.67
C VAL A 240 -0.01 -16.47 8.14
N CYS A 241 1.01 -16.63 7.31
CA CYS A 241 2.22 -17.37 7.65
C CYS A 241 3.46 -16.68 7.07
N GLY A 242 4.64 -17.07 7.52
CA GLY A 242 5.88 -16.46 7.06
C GLY A 242 7.11 -17.24 7.42
N THR A 243 8.24 -16.78 6.91
CA THR A 243 9.56 -17.30 7.29
C THR A 243 10.53 -16.18 7.57
N ASP A 244 11.46 -16.42 8.48
CA ASP A 244 12.65 -15.58 8.63
C ASP A 244 13.86 -16.48 8.88
N ILE A 245 15.03 -16.05 8.42
CA ILE A 245 16.28 -16.77 8.69
C ILE A 245 16.77 -16.53 10.13
N ASP A 246 16.34 -15.44 10.76
CA ASP A 246 16.77 -15.08 12.10
C ASP A 246 15.91 -15.74 13.19
N TYR A 247 16.48 -16.79 13.79
CA TYR A 247 15.92 -17.51 14.93
C TYR A 247 15.46 -16.59 16.06
N ASN A 248 16.24 -15.55 16.38
CA ASN A 248 15.91 -14.65 17.48
C ASN A 248 14.72 -13.75 17.13
N THR A 249 14.58 -13.34 15.87
CA THR A 249 13.43 -12.55 15.42
C THR A 249 12.14 -13.37 15.44
N VAL A 250 12.16 -14.60 14.91
CA VAL A 250 10.98 -15.49 14.91
C VAL A 250 10.50 -15.78 16.33
N HIS A 251 11.41 -16.11 17.25
CA HIS A 251 11.07 -16.48 18.61
C HIS A 251 11.02 -15.30 19.59
N GLY A 252 11.18 -14.06 19.13
CA GLY A 252 11.13 -12.88 20.00
C GLY A 252 12.25 -12.84 21.05
N LEU A 253 13.38 -13.48 20.79
CA LEU A 253 14.50 -13.59 21.72
C LEU A 253 15.49 -12.46 21.53
N GLY A 254 16.30 -12.18 22.55
CA GLY A 254 17.40 -11.23 22.46
C GLY A 254 17.07 -9.81 22.90
N LYS A 255 17.91 -8.86 22.46
CA LYS A 255 17.80 -7.46 22.87
C LYS A 255 16.56 -6.80 22.27
N ALA A 256 15.86 -6.00 23.08
CA ALA A 256 14.75 -5.20 22.58
C ALA A 256 15.26 -4.05 21.71
N SER A 257 14.54 -3.72 20.64
CA SER A 257 14.84 -2.54 19.81
C SER A 257 14.36 -1.24 20.46
N ARG A 258 13.64 -1.32 21.59
CA ARG A 258 13.09 -0.16 22.32
C ARG A 258 14.17 0.54 23.15
N LYS A 259 14.15 1.88 23.14
CA LYS A 259 14.98 2.69 24.04
C LYS A 259 14.63 2.35 25.50
N ASN A 260 15.65 2.12 26.32
CA ASN A 260 15.57 1.75 27.75
C ASN A 260 15.14 0.33 28.09
N GLN A 261 14.95 -0.55 27.11
CA GLN A 261 14.65 -1.95 27.35
C GLN A 261 15.81 -2.82 26.86
N LYS A 262 16.42 -3.60 27.76
CA LYS A 262 17.60 -4.41 27.41
C LYS A 262 17.23 -5.72 26.71
N TRP A 263 16.15 -6.37 27.13
CA TRP A 263 15.73 -7.69 26.65
C TRP A 263 14.24 -7.69 26.33
N ARG A 264 13.87 -8.43 25.30
CA ARG A 264 12.48 -8.66 24.91
C ARG A 264 11.74 -9.42 26.01
N GLY A 265 10.49 -9.04 26.28
CA GLY A 265 9.60 -9.79 27.16
C GLY A 265 9.10 -11.10 26.52
N PRO A 266 8.51 -12.02 27.31
CA PRO A 266 8.02 -13.30 26.79
C PRO A 266 6.93 -13.15 25.71
N ASP A 267 6.16 -12.06 25.78
CA ASP A 267 5.12 -11.70 24.81
C ASP A 267 5.61 -10.72 23.73
N GLU A 268 6.92 -10.56 23.53
CA GLU A 268 7.47 -9.79 22.42
C GLU A 268 7.84 -10.69 21.23
N ASN A 269 6.82 -11.31 20.65
CA ASN A 269 6.94 -12.18 19.47
C ASN A 269 5.84 -11.86 18.43
N ILE A 270 5.94 -12.48 17.25
CA ILE A 270 5.03 -12.21 16.13
C ILE A 270 3.58 -12.58 16.50
N ARG A 271 3.35 -13.74 17.11
CA ARG A 271 2.01 -14.18 17.52
C ARG A 271 1.36 -13.19 18.49
N ALA A 272 2.12 -12.67 19.45
CA ALA A 272 1.66 -11.67 20.40
C ALA A 272 1.27 -10.33 19.72
N ASN A 273 1.95 -9.94 18.64
CA ASN A 273 1.50 -8.80 17.83
C ASN A 273 0.11 -9.04 17.23
N LEU A 274 -0.18 -10.21 16.66
CA LEU A 274 -1.53 -10.51 16.16
C LEU A 274 -2.56 -10.51 17.31
N ARG A 275 -2.21 -11.11 18.45
CA ARG A 275 -3.06 -11.13 19.65
C ARG A 275 -3.42 -9.73 20.14
N GLN A 276 -2.45 -8.81 20.16
CA GLN A 276 -2.66 -7.42 20.57
C GLN A 276 -3.83 -6.77 19.81
N TYR A 277 -4.02 -7.12 18.54
CA TYR A 277 -5.06 -6.56 17.69
C TYR A 277 -6.29 -7.47 17.54
N GLY A 278 -6.41 -8.55 18.33
CA GLY A 278 -7.50 -9.51 18.23
C GLY A 278 -7.46 -10.39 16.97
N LEU A 279 -6.29 -10.52 16.34
CA LEU A 279 -6.10 -11.20 15.06
C LEU A 279 -5.43 -12.57 15.18
N GLU A 280 -5.18 -13.05 16.40
CA GLU A 280 -4.45 -14.32 16.64
C GLU A 280 -5.09 -15.53 15.95
N LYS A 281 -6.42 -15.55 15.80
CA LYS A 281 -7.15 -16.63 15.10
C LYS A 281 -6.75 -16.80 13.62
N PHE A 282 -6.16 -15.78 13.02
CA PHE A 282 -5.69 -15.81 11.63
C PHE A 282 -4.21 -16.20 11.51
N TYR A 283 -3.48 -16.29 12.63
CA TYR A 283 -2.08 -16.68 12.63
C TYR A 283 -1.96 -18.20 12.44
N LEU A 284 -1.36 -18.63 11.34
CA LEU A 284 -1.04 -20.04 11.12
C LEU A 284 0.27 -20.39 11.81
N ASP A 285 1.39 -19.94 11.26
CA ASP A 285 2.68 -19.97 11.95
C ASP A 285 3.76 -19.13 11.24
N VAL A 286 4.86 -18.89 11.95
CA VAL A 286 6.11 -18.40 11.34
C VAL A 286 7.22 -19.38 11.64
N LEU A 287 7.95 -19.77 10.60
CA LEU A 287 9.01 -20.76 10.69
C LEU A 287 10.39 -20.10 10.54
N VAL A 288 11.38 -20.65 11.23
CA VAL A 288 12.79 -20.33 10.94
C VAL A 288 13.17 -21.06 9.65
N SER A 289 13.39 -20.32 8.56
CA SER A 289 13.72 -20.90 7.26
C SER A 289 14.51 -19.91 6.41
N ASP A 290 15.32 -20.46 5.52
CA ASP A 290 16.10 -19.73 4.53
C ASP A 290 15.31 -19.59 3.22
N ALA A 291 15.02 -18.36 2.80
CA ALA A 291 14.28 -18.09 1.57
C ALA A 291 15.02 -18.56 0.29
N SER A 292 16.35 -18.69 0.33
CA SER A 292 17.15 -19.26 -0.78
C SER A 292 17.01 -20.78 -0.92
N LYS A 293 16.47 -21.44 0.11
CA LYS A 293 16.22 -22.88 0.16
C LYS A 293 14.81 -23.14 0.70
N PRO A 294 13.75 -22.81 -0.08
CA PRO A 294 12.38 -22.96 0.38
C PRO A 294 12.09 -24.39 0.84
N SER A 295 11.64 -24.56 2.08
CA SER A 295 11.33 -25.86 2.70
C SER A 295 9.92 -26.38 2.34
N TRP A 296 9.25 -25.72 1.40
CA TRP A 296 7.87 -25.99 1.04
C TRP A 296 7.76 -27.17 0.09
N ARG A 297 6.72 -28.00 0.28
CA ARG A 297 6.35 -28.99 -0.72
C ARG A 297 6.00 -28.27 -2.02
N LYS A 298 6.43 -28.79 -3.18
CA LYS A 298 6.06 -28.21 -4.47
C LYS A 298 4.55 -28.20 -4.69
N GLY A 299 4.00 -27.08 -5.14
CA GLY A 299 2.56 -26.90 -5.40
C GLY A 299 2.13 -25.45 -5.19
N THR A 300 0.88 -25.16 -5.51
CA THR A 300 0.24 -23.85 -5.33
C THR A 300 -0.57 -23.83 -4.04
N TYR A 301 -0.32 -22.84 -3.18
CA TYR A 301 -0.97 -22.75 -1.86
C TYR A 301 -1.36 -21.32 -1.50
N PHE A 302 -0.58 -20.33 -1.92
CA PHE A 302 -0.71 -18.96 -1.44
C PHE A 302 -1.58 -18.14 -2.40
N ASP A 303 -2.54 -17.41 -1.83
CA ASP A 303 -3.35 -16.43 -2.57
C ASP A 303 -2.56 -15.14 -2.81
N ALA A 304 -1.68 -14.78 -1.88
CA ALA A 304 -0.76 -13.66 -2.02
C ALA A 304 0.57 -13.89 -1.30
N ILE A 305 1.63 -13.30 -1.85
CA ILE A 305 2.94 -13.17 -1.21
C ILE A 305 3.24 -11.69 -1.06
N ILE A 306 3.51 -11.24 0.17
CA ILE A 306 3.75 -9.83 0.48
C ILE A 306 5.00 -9.74 1.35
N THR A 307 6.01 -8.97 0.93
CA THR A 307 7.30 -9.00 1.62
C THR A 307 8.14 -7.72 1.47
N ASP A 308 9.02 -7.47 2.42
CA ASP A 308 10.07 -6.43 2.36
C ASP A 308 11.44 -7.08 2.59
N PRO A 309 12.09 -7.61 1.53
CA PRO A 309 13.35 -8.33 1.67
C PRO A 309 14.46 -7.42 2.22
N PRO A 310 15.45 -7.95 2.96
CA PRO A 310 16.51 -7.12 3.53
C PRO A 310 17.40 -6.51 2.42
N TYR A 311 17.65 -5.19 2.50
CA TYR A 311 18.48 -4.50 1.49
C TYR A 311 19.99 -4.58 1.77
N GLY A 312 20.39 -5.25 2.84
CA GLY A 312 21.79 -5.28 3.27
C GLY A 312 22.27 -3.96 3.86
N ILE A 313 21.40 -3.04 4.33
CA ILE A 313 21.83 -1.79 5.00
C ILE A 313 21.78 -1.94 6.52
N ARG A 314 20.58 -2.19 7.05
CA ARG A 314 20.32 -2.38 8.49
C ARG A 314 20.28 -3.87 8.86
N GLU A 315 19.56 -4.64 8.06
CA GLU A 315 19.50 -6.09 8.16
C GLU A 315 20.43 -6.70 7.10
N SER A 316 21.19 -7.73 7.49
CA SER A 316 22.14 -8.42 6.61
C SER A 316 21.42 -9.34 5.62
N THR A 317 21.82 -9.33 4.36
CA THR A 317 21.36 -10.31 3.37
C THR A 317 22.11 -11.63 3.56
N ARG A 318 21.44 -12.62 4.15
CA ARG A 318 22.04 -13.91 4.53
C ARG A 318 21.34 -15.07 3.84
N ARG A 319 22.12 -16.08 3.48
CA ARG A 319 21.66 -17.43 3.13
C ARG A 319 22.48 -18.46 3.89
N SER A 320 21.91 -19.61 4.18
CA SER A 320 22.58 -20.72 4.83
C SER A 320 23.47 -21.46 3.83
N GLY A 321 24.74 -21.65 4.19
CA GLY A 321 25.67 -22.41 3.38
C GLY A 321 26.81 -23.02 4.19
N SER A 322 27.68 -23.72 3.49
CA SER A 322 28.97 -24.17 4.00
C SER A 322 30.05 -23.39 3.25
N GLN A 323 31.08 -22.90 3.95
CA GLN A 323 32.25 -22.31 3.29
C GLN A 323 33.11 -23.33 2.53
N LYS A 324 32.88 -24.62 2.75
CA LYS A 324 33.54 -25.72 2.04
C LYS A 324 32.51 -26.46 1.20
N ASP A 325 32.82 -26.74 -0.07
CA ASP A 325 32.07 -27.70 -0.88
C ASP A 325 32.03 -29.02 -0.10
N ILE A 326 30.89 -29.34 0.50
CA ILE A 326 30.72 -30.64 1.16
C ILE A 326 30.59 -31.64 0.01
N PRO A 327 31.49 -32.64 -0.11
CA PRO A 327 31.34 -33.70 -1.10
C PRO A 327 29.97 -34.34 -0.92
N LYS A 328 29.19 -34.43 -2.01
CA LYS A 328 27.88 -35.12 -2.01
C LYS A 328 28.05 -36.49 -1.34
N GLY A 329 27.49 -36.70 -0.15
CA GLY A 329 27.54 -38.01 0.52
C GLY A 329 27.58 -38.06 2.06
N ILE A 330 27.63 -36.94 2.79
CA ILE A 330 27.59 -36.96 4.27
C ILE A 330 26.26 -36.34 4.76
N GLU A 331 25.20 -37.15 4.78
CA GLU A 331 23.82 -36.78 5.16
C GLU A 331 23.53 -36.82 6.67
N LYS A 332 24.54 -36.71 7.54
CA LYS A 332 24.32 -36.55 8.98
C LYS A 332 24.95 -35.27 9.48
N CYS A 333 24.21 -34.16 9.35
CA CYS A 333 24.45 -33.00 10.19
C CYS A 333 24.08 -33.39 11.64
N PRO A 334 24.94 -33.14 12.64
CA PRO A 334 24.52 -33.27 14.04
C PRO A 334 23.31 -32.37 14.30
N GLU A 335 22.36 -32.80 15.14
CA GLU A 335 21.13 -32.04 15.46
C GLU A 335 21.40 -30.59 15.94
N SER A 336 22.61 -30.31 16.41
CA SER A 336 23.05 -29.00 16.88
C SER A 336 23.81 -28.15 15.85
N HIS A 337 23.98 -28.59 14.60
CA HIS A 337 24.76 -27.82 13.61
C HIS A 337 23.93 -26.66 13.04
N VAL A 338 24.31 -25.43 13.39
CA VAL A 338 23.78 -24.21 12.76
C VAL A 338 24.58 -23.90 11.48
N PRO A 339 23.97 -23.90 10.28
CA PRO A 339 24.66 -23.57 9.03
C PRO A 339 25.33 -22.20 9.08
N VAL A 340 26.50 -22.06 8.44
CA VAL A 340 27.19 -20.77 8.35
C VAL A 340 26.37 -19.84 7.44
N SER A 341 26.17 -18.60 7.85
CA SER A 341 25.55 -17.59 6.99
C SER A 341 26.54 -17.09 5.94
N LEU A 342 26.18 -17.23 4.67
CA LEU A 342 26.86 -16.64 3.51
C LEU A 342 26.13 -15.37 3.05
N SER A 343 26.83 -14.54 2.28
CA SER A 343 26.22 -13.40 1.59
C SER A 343 25.14 -13.88 0.62
N TYR A 344 23.95 -13.29 0.71
CA TYR A 344 22.88 -13.47 -0.25
C TYR A 344 22.84 -12.23 -1.13
N HIS A 345 23.30 -12.36 -2.37
CA HIS A 345 23.27 -11.26 -3.33
C HIS A 345 21.82 -10.83 -3.57
N LEU A 346 21.57 -9.52 -3.65
CA LEU A 346 20.23 -8.98 -3.89
C LEU A 346 19.68 -9.53 -5.21
N SER A 347 20.55 -9.72 -6.21
CA SER A 347 20.16 -10.35 -7.47
C SER A 347 19.60 -11.77 -7.25
N ASP A 348 20.30 -12.60 -6.51
CA ASP A 348 19.87 -13.99 -6.30
C ASP A 348 18.58 -14.01 -5.47
N MET A 349 18.46 -13.09 -4.52
CA MET A 349 17.30 -12.98 -3.63
C MET A 349 15.99 -12.69 -4.37
N PHE A 350 15.93 -11.67 -5.24
CA PHE A 350 14.66 -11.47 -5.96
C PHE A 350 14.43 -12.52 -7.04
N PHE A 351 15.47 -13.16 -7.59
CA PHE A 351 15.27 -14.29 -8.50
C PHE A 351 14.63 -15.48 -7.79
N ASP A 352 15.14 -15.86 -6.62
CA ASP A 352 14.57 -16.92 -5.80
C ASP A 352 13.15 -16.56 -5.35
N LEU A 353 12.90 -15.30 -4.98
CA LEU A 353 11.56 -14.81 -4.65
C LEU A 353 10.57 -14.94 -5.82
N LEU A 354 10.97 -14.53 -7.02
CA LEU A 354 10.11 -14.62 -8.21
C LEU A 354 9.84 -16.07 -8.61
N ASN A 355 10.86 -16.93 -8.55
CA ASN A 355 10.70 -18.38 -8.79
C ASN A 355 9.76 -19.00 -7.75
N PHE A 356 9.95 -18.69 -6.47
CA PHE A 356 9.10 -19.16 -5.39
C PHE A 356 7.65 -18.71 -5.59
N ALA A 357 7.43 -17.44 -5.94
CA ALA A 357 6.11 -16.91 -6.21
C ALA A 357 5.46 -17.57 -7.44
N ALA A 358 6.21 -17.82 -8.51
CA ALA A 358 5.70 -18.51 -9.68
C ALA A 358 5.26 -19.96 -9.36
N GLU A 359 6.05 -20.69 -8.56
CA GLU A 359 5.75 -22.07 -8.17
C GLU A 359 4.59 -22.15 -7.16
N THR A 360 4.46 -21.20 -6.23
CA THR A 360 3.58 -21.34 -5.06
C THR A 360 2.33 -20.46 -5.03
N LEU A 361 2.26 -19.38 -5.82
CA LEU A 361 1.03 -18.59 -5.93
C LEU A 361 -0.03 -19.33 -6.74
N VAL A 362 -1.30 -19.14 -6.38
CA VAL A 362 -2.43 -19.50 -7.25
C VAL A 362 -2.48 -18.61 -8.49
N LEU A 363 -3.08 -19.08 -9.58
CA LEU A 363 -3.34 -18.23 -10.76
C LEU A 363 -4.17 -17.01 -10.38
N GLY A 364 -3.76 -15.82 -10.84
CA GLY A 364 -4.36 -14.54 -10.46
C GLY A 364 -3.93 -14.02 -9.09
N GLY A 365 -3.22 -14.82 -8.28
CA GLY A 365 -2.58 -14.39 -7.05
C GLY A 365 -1.46 -13.38 -7.30
N ARG A 366 -1.11 -12.61 -6.27
CA ARG A 366 -0.15 -11.50 -6.41
C ARG A 366 1.08 -11.64 -5.53
N LEU A 367 2.22 -11.30 -6.11
CA LEU A 367 3.47 -11.01 -5.41
C LEU A 367 3.61 -9.50 -5.25
N VAL A 368 3.76 -9.02 -4.02
CA VAL A 368 3.97 -7.60 -3.70
C VAL A 368 5.23 -7.46 -2.86
N TYR A 369 6.25 -6.78 -3.39
CA TYR A 369 7.53 -6.66 -2.71
C TYR A 369 8.20 -5.30 -2.91
N TRP A 370 9.09 -4.94 -1.99
CA TRP A 370 9.94 -3.78 -2.16
C TRP A 370 11.26 -4.14 -2.84
N LEU A 371 11.62 -3.36 -3.85
CA LEU A 371 12.89 -3.44 -4.57
C LEU A 371 13.73 -2.18 -4.24
N PRO A 372 14.88 -2.29 -3.57
CA PRO A 372 15.77 -1.16 -3.32
C PRO A 372 16.42 -0.69 -4.62
N VAL A 373 16.49 0.63 -4.85
CA VAL A 373 17.06 1.19 -6.08
C VAL A 373 17.95 2.41 -5.80
N TYR A 374 19.04 2.51 -6.54
CA TYR A 374 19.84 3.73 -6.61
C TYR A 374 19.26 4.61 -7.73
N THR A 375 18.54 5.67 -7.35
CA THR A 375 17.70 6.48 -8.23
C THR A 375 18.43 7.00 -9.48
N PRO A 376 19.69 7.50 -9.42
CA PRO A 376 20.39 8.02 -10.60
C PRO A 376 20.64 7.01 -11.73
N GLU A 377 20.67 5.72 -11.42
CA GLU A 377 20.97 4.67 -12.39
C GLU A 377 19.75 3.78 -12.67
N TYR A 378 18.64 4.00 -11.98
CA TYR A 378 17.48 3.14 -12.07
C TYR A 378 16.77 3.29 -13.43
N THR A 379 16.56 2.17 -14.11
CA THR A 379 15.65 2.04 -15.25
C THR A 379 14.59 0.97 -14.97
N GLU A 380 13.43 1.04 -15.61
CA GLU A 380 12.37 0.03 -15.42
C GLU A 380 12.80 -1.38 -15.84
N GLU A 381 13.78 -1.48 -16.74
CA GLU A 381 14.41 -2.74 -17.18
C GLU A 381 15.15 -3.48 -16.04
N MET A 382 15.50 -2.78 -14.96
CA MET A 382 16.13 -3.36 -13.77
C MET A 382 15.15 -4.09 -12.84
N VAL A 383 13.84 -4.01 -13.10
CA VAL A 383 12.84 -4.77 -12.33
C VAL A 383 12.97 -6.25 -12.69
N PRO A 384 13.16 -7.16 -11.71
CA PRO A 384 13.20 -8.59 -11.98
C PRO A 384 12.00 -9.06 -12.79
N TRP A 385 12.19 -10.00 -13.70
CA TRP A 385 11.13 -10.55 -14.54
C TRP A 385 11.07 -12.07 -14.46
N HIS A 386 9.86 -12.63 -14.58
CA HIS A 386 9.62 -14.06 -14.67
C HIS A 386 8.43 -14.33 -15.61
N PRO A 387 8.47 -15.34 -16.50
CA PRO A 387 7.44 -15.58 -17.52
C PRO A 387 6.04 -15.86 -16.95
N CYS A 388 5.97 -16.43 -15.74
CA CYS A 388 4.69 -16.67 -15.06
C CYS A 388 4.10 -15.43 -14.38
N LEU A 389 4.86 -14.33 -14.26
CA LEU A 389 4.50 -13.15 -13.46
C LEU A 389 4.42 -11.91 -14.36
N ARG A 390 3.26 -11.27 -14.39
CA ARG A 390 3.05 -10.00 -15.10
C ARG A 390 3.21 -8.83 -14.14
N LEU A 391 4.04 -7.86 -14.48
CA LEU A 391 4.15 -6.59 -13.75
C LEU A 391 2.83 -5.80 -13.85
N ILE A 392 2.24 -5.47 -12.71
CA ILE A 392 0.99 -4.70 -12.59
C ILE A 392 1.26 -3.23 -12.23
N SER A 393 2.21 -2.99 -11.33
CA SER A 393 2.58 -1.64 -10.90
C SER A 393 3.99 -1.59 -10.33
N ASN A 394 4.60 -0.42 -10.45
CA ASN A 394 5.94 -0.09 -9.99
C ASN A 394 5.90 1.33 -9.38
N CYS A 395 5.84 1.43 -8.06
CA CYS A 395 5.61 2.71 -7.36
C CYS A 395 6.84 3.14 -6.56
N GLU A 396 7.32 4.38 -6.72
CA GLU A 396 8.43 4.94 -5.96
C GLU A 396 8.05 5.32 -4.52
N GLN A 397 8.91 4.93 -3.58
CA GLN A 397 9.07 5.62 -2.32
C GLN A 397 10.52 6.11 -2.19
N LYS A 398 10.70 7.44 -2.17
CA LYS A 398 12.00 8.05 -1.89
C LYS A 398 12.43 7.78 -0.46
N LEU A 399 13.66 7.31 -0.27
CA LEU A 399 14.29 7.11 1.04
C LEU A 399 15.32 8.21 1.34
N SER A 400 16.01 8.69 0.31
CA SER A 400 16.93 9.83 0.34
C SER A 400 16.96 10.55 -1.02
N SER A 401 17.89 11.48 -1.21
CA SER A 401 18.09 12.16 -2.50
C SER A 401 18.58 11.25 -3.63
N HIS A 402 19.27 10.15 -3.31
CA HIS A 402 19.85 9.24 -4.32
C HIS A 402 19.33 7.81 -4.22
N THR A 403 18.55 7.50 -3.17
CA THR A 403 18.07 6.14 -2.93
C THR A 403 16.56 6.16 -2.76
N ALA A 404 15.93 5.20 -3.40
CA ALA A 404 14.51 4.95 -3.29
C ALA A 404 14.30 3.45 -3.12
N ARG A 405 13.06 3.07 -2.89
CA ARG A 405 12.60 1.71 -3.08
C ARG A 405 11.35 1.74 -3.95
N ARG A 406 11.19 0.72 -4.77
CA ARG A 406 10.03 0.53 -5.66
C ARG A 406 9.12 -0.53 -5.06
N LEU A 407 7.85 -0.22 -4.85
CA LEU A 407 6.84 -1.24 -4.55
C LEU A 407 6.42 -1.88 -5.86
N ILE A 408 6.85 -3.12 -6.03
CA ILE A 408 6.57 -3.92 -7.20
C ILE A 408 5.38 -4.81 -6.91
N THR A 409 4.37 -4.79 -7.79
CA THR A 409 3.22 -5.70 -7.75
C THR A 409 3.22 -6.51 -9.03
N MET A 410 3.25 -7.83 -8.89
CA MET A 410 3.16 -8.78 -9.98
C MET A 410 1.98 -9.72 -9.77
N GLU A 411 1.38 -10.17 -10.86
CA GLU A 411 0.25 -11.11 -10.85
C GLU A 411 0.63 -12.37 -11.61
N LYS A 412 0.33 -13.54 -11.02
CA LYS A 412 0.58 -14.82 -11.68
C LYS A 412 -0.42 -15.04 -12.81
N VAL A 413 0.08 -15.17 -14.04
CA VAL A 413 -0.74 -15.26 -15.27
C VAL A 413 -0.58 -16.60 -16.01
N LYS A 414 0.39 -17.42 -15.63
CA LYS A 414 0.69 -18.72 -16.24
C LYS A 414 1.10 -19.70 -15.14
N GLU A 415 0.74 -20.97 -15.30
CA GLU A 415 1.28 -22.03 -14.44
C GLU A 415 2.79 -22.20 -14.62
N PHE A 416 3.44 -22.60 -13.53
CA PHE A 416 4.89 -22.79 -13.50
C PHE A 416 5.26 -24.13 -14.12
N GLU A 417 6.22 -24.11 -15.05
CA GLU A 417 6.81 -25.30 -15.64
C GLU A 417 8.30 -25.36 -15.28
N ASN A 418 8.89 -26.56 -15.20
CA ASN A 418 10.31 -26.71 -14.83
C ASN A 418 11.28 -25.91 -15.73
N ARG A 419 10.91 -25.65 -16.99
CA ARG A 419 11.68 -24.82 -17.93
C ARG A 419 11.72 -23.34 -17.55
N ASP A 420 10.72 -22.86 -16.81
CA ASP A 420 10.59 -21.45 -16.42
C ASP A 420 11.61 -21.07 -15.34
N LYS A 421 12.09 -22.02 -14.52
CA LYS A 421 13.03 -21.80 -13.40
C LYS A 421 14.28 -20.99 -13.78
N TYR A 422 14.80 -21.22 -14.99
CA TYR A 422 16.04 -20.61 -15.47
C TYR A 422 15.82 -19.59 -16.60
N SER A 423 14.56 -19.20 -16.85
CA SER A 423 14.23 -18.26 -17.94
C SER A 423 14.92 -16.91 -17.79
N HIS A 424 15.19 -16.48 -16.55
CA HIS A 424 15.88 -15.22 -16.26
C HIS A 424 17.30 -15.18 -16.85
N LEU A 425 18.00 -16.32 -16.92
CA LEU A 425 19.34 -16.42 -17.52
C LEU A 425 19.34 -16.19 -19.02
N LEU A 426 18.21 -16.41 -19.67
CA LEU A 426 18.02 -16.24 -21.11
C LEU A 426 17.41 -14.87 -21.47
N SER A 427 17.07 -14.06 -20.47
CA SER A 427 16.43 -12.76 -20.68
C SER A 427 17.46 -11.65 -20.79
N ASP A 428 17.21 -10.69 -21.69
CA ASP A 428 18.02 -9.47 -21.82
C ASP A 428 18.03 -8.62 -20.52
N HIS A 429 17.08 -8.88 -19.61
CA HIS A 429 16.98 -8.25 -18.29
C HIS A 429 18.05 -8.71 -17.29
N PHE A 430 18.80 -9.77 -17.57
CA PHE A 430 19.75 -10.34 -16.61
C PHE A 430 20.90 -9.38 -16.25
N LEU A 431 21.45 -8.66 -17.23
CA LEU A 431 22.61 -7.78 -17.05
C LEU A 431 22.28 -6.51 -16.24
N PRO A 432 21.23 -5.72 -16.58
CA PRO A 432 20.83 -4.56 -15.77
C PRO A 432 20.55 -4.93 -14.31
N TYR A 433 20.00 -6.12 -14.10
CA TYR A 433 19.60 -6.63 -12.81
C TYR A 433 20.77 -6.94 -11.86
N GLN A 434 21.92 -7.41 -12.37
CA GLN A 434 23.10 -7.64 -11.53
C GLN A 434 23.61 -6.35 -10.86
N GLY A 435 23.25 -5.17 -11.39
CA GLY A 435 23.55 -3.87 -10.81
C GLY A 435 23.03 -3.70 -9.36
N HIS A 436 21.97 -4.42 -8.97
CA HIS A 436 21.43 -4.38 -7.60
C HIS A 436 22.43 -4.82 -6.52
N ASN A 437 23.39 -5.69 -6.86
CA ASN A 437 24.38 -6.16 -5.89
C ASN A 437 25.28 -5.04 -5.35
N SER A 438 25.43 -3.95 -6.10
CA SER A 438 26.17 -2.76 -5.69
C SER A 438 25.33 -1.77 -4.86
N PHE A 439 24.04 -2.06 -4.58
CA PHE A 439 23.13 -1.13 -3.90
C PHE A 439 23.66 -0.68 -2.53
N ARG A 440 24.20 -1.60 -1.73
CA ARG A 440 24.76 -1.26 -0.39
C ARG A 440 25.89 -0.25 -0.51
N GLU A 441 26.83 -0.47 -1.43
CA GLU A 441 27.98 0.43 -1.67
C GLU A 441 27.50 1.80 -2.18
N LYS A 442 26.56 1.80 -3.13
CA LYS A 442 25.93 3.02 -3.67
C LYS A 442 25.18 3.80 -2.59
N TYR A 443 24.45 3.12 -1.71
CA TYR A 443 23.76 3.74 -0.57
C TYR A 443 24.75 4.48 0.34
N PHE A 444 25.81 3.81 0.80
CA PHE A 444 26.79 4.44 1.69
C PHE A 444 27.60 5.54 1.01
N SER A 445 27.97 5.40 -0.26
CA SER A 445 28.64 6.47 -1.01
C SER A 445 27.78 7.73 -1.15
N GLY A 446 26.46 7.58 -1.34
CA GLY A 446 25.51 8.69 -1.37
C GLY A 446 25.37 9.39 -0.02
N VAL A 447 25.41 8.63 1.09
CA VAL A 447 25.41 9.18 2.45
C VAL A 447 26.69 9.98 2.71
N THR A 448 27.86 9.44 2.38
CA THR A 448 29.15 10.14 2.55
C THR A 448 29.20 11.44 1.75
N LYS A 449 28.74 11.44 0.49
CA LYS A 449 28.66 12.65 -0.35
C LYS A 449 27.74 13.72 0.25
N ARG A 450 26.64 13.31 0.90
CA ARG A 450 25.72 14.23 1.56
C ARG A 450 26.34 14.88 2.80
N ILE A 451 26.98 14.09 3.67
CA ILE A 451 27.67 14.60 4.86
C ILE A 451 28.75 15.61 4.45
N ALA A 452 29.57 15.29 3.46
CA ALA A 452 30.61 16.19 2.94
C ALA A 452 30.05 17.50 2.34
N LYS A 453 28.80 17.49 1.83
CA LYS A 453 28.13 18.69 1.32
C LYS A 453 27.54 19.54 2.44
N GLU A 454 26.95 18.90 3.46
CA GLU A 454 26.41 19.58 4.65
C GLU A 454 27.55 20.23 5.46
N GLU A 455 28.70 19.57 5.62
CA GLU A 455 29.89 20.14 6.27
C GLU A 455 30.45 21.36 5.53
N LYS A 456 30.45 21.35 4.19
CA LYS A 456 30.89 22.51 3.39
C LYS A 456 29.96 23.71 3.54
N CYS A 457 28.64 23.51 3.54
CA CYS A 457 27.68 24.60 3.74
C CYS A 457 27.65 25.15 5.17
N SER A 458 28.15 24.41 6.17
CA SER A 458 28.31 24.94 7.54
C SER A 458 29.61 25.73 7.76
N HIS A 459 30.50 25.75 6.77
CA HIS A 459 31.76 26.50 6.79
C HIS A 459 31.76 27.73 5.85
N GLU A 460 30.63 27.99 5.19
CA GLU A 460 30.30 29.25 4.49
C GLU A 460 29.26 30.01 5.31
#